data_AF-A0A957K1M3-F1
#
_entry.id   AF-A0A957K1M3-F1
#
_cell.length_a   1.000
_cell.length_b   1.000
_cell.length_c   1.000
_cell.angle_alpha   90.00
_cell.angle_beta   90.00
_cell.angle_gamma   90.00
#
_symmetry.space_group_name_H-M   'P 1'
#
loop_
_entity.id
_entity.type
_entity.pdbx_description
1 polymer ?
#
loop_
_entity_poly.entity_id
_entity_poly.type
_entity_poly.pdbx_seq_one_letter_code
_entity_poly.pdbx_strand_id
1 'polypeptide(L)'
;MYMRRLFYLIAVTLILLTACTRSEEEDIPVGPTATVSSLFVAPDNERPPTRDTAIADEIAVTRPTVDASQENLDSLVIHVDTAESRRPISQDIYGVSGTNSNGNAELRPTLESWGGNPSTRFNWRIGNAWNTGSDWFYNNVNYDLEGNVFDLFFADKLAQGMATRVAVSTLGWVAKNSDPETCSFPDENGNCTDGQASDCENQLVVADPTLTSVRSTPADIIAWLNHMRTLGGVPTYIAMDNEPELWGYTHYDVHPDCPGYGEILDKYIEYSTALRDVVPESMLTGPVTCCYWYYWNSAAGAADKISYGNADFIPWFLRSLAEHDAEAGQRHLDLLDIHYYPEGLYNDDADTFTAAHRLRATRSL
;
A
#
# COMPACT_ATOMS: atom_id res chain seq x y z
N MET A 1 18.55 75.27 4.10
CA MET A 1 18.88 76.44 3.25
C MET A 1 18.65 76.04 1.80
N TYR A 2 17.58 76.54 1.15
CA TYR A 2 17.11 76.24 -0.23
C TYR A 2 16.83 74.74 -0.55
N MET A 3 15.64 74.24 -0.92
CA MET A 3 14.52 74.69 -1.78
C MET A 3 14.86 74.95 -3.26
N ARG A 4 14.52 73.97 -4.14
CA ARG A 4 14.10 74.08 -5.56
C ARG A 4 13.45 72.73 -5.96
N ARG A 5 12.12 72.66 -6.15
CA ARG A 5 11.37 72.70 -7.45
C ARG A 5 11.81 71.59 -8.43
N LEU A 6 11.05 70.53 -8.75
CA LEU A 6 9.63 70.37 -9.24
C LEU A 6 9.42 70.82 -10.71
N PHE A 7 8.66 70.01 -11.49
CA PHE A 7 8.43 69.94 -12.97
C PHE A 7 9.27 68.85 -13.67
N TYR A 8 8.82 68.04 -14.67
CA TYR A 8 7.50 67.64 -15.24
C TYR A 8 7.48 66.09 -15.30
N LEU A 9 6.39 65.32 -15.14
CA LEU A 9 5.17 65.06 -15.94
C LEU A 9 5.34 64.46 -17.37
N ILE A 10 4.68 63.30 -17.58
CA ILE A 10 4.20 62.65 -18.82
C ILE A 10 5.09 61.57 -19.51
N ALA A 11 4.47 60.39 -19.65
CA ALA A 11 4.70 59.26 -20.59
C ALA A 11 6.08 58.58 -20.68
N VAL A 12 6.15 57.31 -20.28
CA VAL A 12 6.13 56.16 -21.22
C VAL A 12 5.34 55.02 -20.58
N THR A 13 4.31 54.54 -21.29
CA THR A 13 3.67 53.23 -21.06
C THR A 13 4.18 52.27 -22.13
N LEU A 14 4.08 50.96 -21.87
CA LEU A 14 4.34 49.83 -22.78
C LEU A 14 5.77 49.25 -22.81
N ILE A 15 5.80 47.92 -23.02
CA ILE A 15 6.94 47.03 -23.26
C ILE A 15 7.79 46.65 -22.02
N LEU A 16 7.33 45.63 -21.31
CA LEU A 16 8.17 44.57 -20.72
C LEU A 16 7.30 43.33 -20.51
N LEU A 17 7.23 42.49 -21.56
CA LEU A 17 6.43 41.27 -21.60
C LEU A 17 7.26 40.19 -22.31
N THR A 18 8.17 39.55 -21.57
CA THR A 18 8.76 38.22 -21.87
C THR A 18 9.68 37.76 -20.73
N ALA A 19 9.76 36.44 -20.53
CA ALA A 19 10.64 35.69 -19.63
C ALA A 19 10.12 35.29 -18.23
N CYS A 20 8.90 34.74 -18.16
CA CYS A 20 8.63 33.61 -17.25
C CYS A 20 8.49 32.35 -18.12
N THR A 21 9.55 31.56 -18.21
CA THR A 21 9.51 30.22 -18.81
C THR A 21 8.87 29.28 -17.79
N ARG A 22 7.59 28.96 -18.01
CA ARG A 22 6.92 27.82 -17.37
C ARG A 22 7.59 26.55 -17.91
N SER A 23 8.06 25.67 -17.03
CA SER A 23 8.38 24.30 -17.45
C SER A 23 7.09 23.65 -17.94
N GLU A 24 7.11 23.13 -19.17
CA GLU A 24 6.01 22.32 -19.67
C GLU A 24 6.02 21.01 -18.90
N GLU A 25 5.01 20.83 -18.06
CA GLU A 25 4.68 19.56 -17.45
C GLU A 25 4.11 18.70 -18.59
N GLU A 26 4.82 17.61 -18.93
CA GLU A 26 4.48 16.77 -20.07
C GLU A 26 3.23 15.95 -19.70
N ASP A 27 2.05 16.41 -20.14
CA ASP A 27 0.76 15.75 -19.93
C ASP A 27 0.79 14.34 -20.55
N ILE A 28 1.15 13.34 -19.75
CA ILE A 28 1.10 11.93 -20.15
C ILE A 28 -0.36 11.57 -20.41
N PRO A 29 -0.76 11.23 -21.66
CA PRO A 29 -2.15 10.95 -21.97
C PRO A 29 -2.57 9.64 -21.30
N VAL A 30 -3.73 9.66 -20.64
CA VAL A 30 -4.34 8.46 -20.05
C VAL A 30 -4.61 7.44 -21.17
N GLY A 31 -4.14 6.20 -20.99
CA GLY A 31 -4.31 5.14 -21.97
C GLY A 31 -5.79 4.82 -22.27
N PRO A 32 -6.12 4.31 -23.48
CA PRO A 32 -7.50 4.03 -23.85
C PRO A 32 -8.10 2.88 -23.02
N THR A 33 -9.28 3.10 -22.44
CA THR A 33 -10.04 2.07 -21.74
C THR A 33 -10.53 0.98 -22.70
N ALA A 34 -10.11 -0.26 -22.50
CA ALA A 34 -10.52 -1.40 -23.32
C ALA A 34 -11.93 -1.91 -22.94
N THR A 35 -12.71 -2.36 -23.93
CA THR A 35 -14.03 -2.95 -23.71
C THR A 35 -13.93 -4.43 -23.36
N VAL A 36 -14.56 -4.84 -22.26
CA VAL A 36 -14.51 -6.23 -21.74
C VAL A 36 -15.11 -7.23 -22.73
N SER A 37 -14.26 -8.00 -23.40
CA SER A 37 -14.58 -9.28 -24.03
C SER A 37 -13.31 -10.11 -24.23
N SER A 38 -13.35 -11.37 -23.78
CA SER A 38 -12.23 -12.35 -23.71
C SER A 38 -10.99 -11.93 -22.91
N LEU A 39 -10.98 -12.26 -21.61
CA LEU A 39 -9.84 -12.10 -20.68
C LEU A 39 -9.48 -13.41 -19.94
N PHE A 40 -9.43 -14.57 -20.62
CA PHE A 40 -9.16 -15.86 -19.96
C PHE A 40 -8.33 -16.86 -20.79
N VAL A 41 -7.06 -16.53 -21.09
CA VAL A 41 -6.01 -17.53 -21.37
C VAL A 41 -4.68 -17.01 -20.83
N ALA A 42 -4.17 -17.63 -19.77
CA ALA A 42 -2.74 -17.57 -19.45
C ALA A 42 -2.01 -18.65 -20.28
N PRO A 43 -0.77 -18.44 -20.76
CA PRO A 43 -0.05 -19.44 -21.52
C PRO A 43 0.33 -20.65 -20.65
N ASP A 44 0.25 -21.85 -21.23
CA ASP A 44 0.63 -23.11 -20.58
C ASP A 44 2.11 -23.11 -20.18
N ASN A 45 2.40 -23.07 -18.88
CA ASN A 45 3.72 -23.46 -18.37
C ASN A 45 3.74 -25.00 -18.18
N GLU A 46 4.65 -25.66 -18.91
CA GLU A 46 4.68 -27.10 -19.08
C GLU A 46 4.78 -27.87 -17.75
N ARG A 47 3.82 -28.78 -17.53
CA ARG A 47 3.80 -29.71 -16.39
C ARG A 47 4.77 -30.87 -16.64
N PRO A 48 5.79 -31.12 -15.79
CA PRO A 48 6.64 -32.31 -15.90
C PRO A 48 5.82 -33.61 -15.72
N PRO A 49 6.23 -34.73 -16.34
CA PRO A 49 5.37 -35.89 -16.52
C PRO A 49 5.07 -36.64 -15.22
N THR A 50 3.80 -37.01 -15.05
CA THR A 50 3.33 -37.89 -13.98
C THR A 50 3.95 -39.28 -14.07
N ARG A 51 4.71 -39.69 -13.04
CA ARG A 51 5.02 -41.11 -12.83
C ARG A 51 3.91 -41.78 -12.03
N ASP A 52 3.10 -42.58 -12.72
CA ASP A 52 2.30 -43.61 -12.08
C ASP A 52 3.23 -44.68 -11.48
N THR A 53 3.39 -44.66 -10.17
CA THR A 53 3.82 -45.84 -9.39
C THR A 53 3.04 -45.89 -8.09
N ALA A 54 2.01 -46.73 -8.07
CA ALA A 54 1.35 -47.10 -6.83
C ALA A 54 2.33 -47.92 -5.97
N ILE A 55 2.76 -47.35 -4.84
CA ILE A 55 3.36 -48.08 -3.73
C ILE A 55 2.50 -47.79 -2.51
N ALA A 56 1.73 -48.80 -2.10
CA ALA A 56 1.07 -48.79 -0.81
C ALA A 56 2.13 -49.18 0.23
N ASP A 57 2.69 -48.18 0.91
CA ASP A 57 3.53 -48.39 2.09
C ASP A 57 2.77 -47.87 3.33
N GLU A 58 2.57 -48.76 4.29
CA GLU A 58 1.76 -48.52 5.48
C GLU A 58 2.56 -47.71 6.51
N ILE A 59 2.58 -46.38 6.34
CA ILE A 59 3.22 -45.49 7.32
C ILE A 59 2.42 -45.56 8.63
N ALA A 60 2.96 -46.32 9.60
CA ALA A 60 2.45 -46.36 10.96
C ALA A 60 2.54 -44.97 11.59
N VAL A 61 1.40 -44.27 11.67
CA VAL A 61 1.28 -42.96 12.33
C VAL A 61 1.45 -43.15 13.84
N THR A 62 2.69 -43.07 14.31
CA THR A 62 3.00 -42.85 15.74
C THR A 62 2.51 -41.46 16.13
N ARG A 63 1.27 -41.41 16.61
CA ARG A 63 0.70 -40.20 17.23
C ARG A 63 1.67 -39.68 18.29
N PRO A 64 2.07 -38.39 18.27
CA PRO A 64 2.83 -37.82 19.38
C PRO A 64 2.02 -37.97 20.66
N THR A 65 2.58 -38.63 21.66
CA THR A 65 2.00 -38.64 23.00
C THR A 65 2.22 -37.27 23.63
N VAL A 66 1.28 -36.36 23.37
CA VAL A 66 1.11 -35.15 24.17
C VAL A 66 0.94 -35.58 25.62
N ASP A 67 1.68 -34.96 26.53
CA ASP A 67 1.50 -35.13 27.98
C ASP A 67 0.14 -34.52 28.37
N ALA A 68 -0.90 -35.34 28.26
CA ALA A 68 -2.26 -34.94 28.49
C ALA A 68 -2.53 -34.95 30.00
N SER A 69 -2.29 -33.80 30.63
CA SER A 69 -3.29 -33.32 31.58
C SER A 69 -4.61 -33.17 30.81
N GLN A 70 -5.39 -34.26 30.78
CA GLN A 70 -6.72 -34.28 30.16
C GLN A 70 -7.62 -33.33 30.94
N GLU A 71 -7.67 -32.06 30.55
CA GLU A 71 -8.88 -31.29 30.78
C GLU A 71 -10.03 -32.04 30.12
N ASN A 72 -11.02 -32.38 30.93
CA ASN A 72 -12.04 -33.33 30.52
C ASN A 72 -13.05 -32.67 29.57
N LEU A 73 -12.72 -32.70 28.27
CA LEU A 73 -13.55 -32.13 27.20
C LEU A 73 -14.95 -32.74 27.11
N ASP A 74 -15.19 -33.91 27.74
CA ASP A 74 -16.54 -34.49 27.92
C ASP A 74 -17.49 -33.58 28.73
N SER A 75 -16.97 -32.48 29.31
CA SER A 75 -17.73 -31.47 30.05
C SER A 75 -17.87 -30.10 29.34
N LEU A 76 -17.36 -29.94 28.11
CA LEU A 76 -17.48 -28.67 27.37
C LEU A 76 -18.92 -28.41 26.90
N VAL A 77 -19.64 -27.53 27.59
CA VAL A 77 -20.97 -27.06 27.17
C VAL A 77 -20.85 -25.68 26.52
N ILE A 78 -21.18 -25.61 25.23
CA ILE A 78 -21.28 -24.33 24.50
C ILE A 78 -22.71 -23.81 24.63
N HIS A 79 -22.88 -22.69 25.33
CA HIS A 79 -24.15 -21.97 25.41
C HIS A 79 -24.22 -20.91 24.31
N VAL A 80 -25.29 -20.93 23.51
CA VAL A 80 -25.55 -19.93 22.46
C VAL A 80 -26.91 -19.31 22.72
N ASP A 81 -26.92 -18.06 23.19
CA ASP A 81 -28.11 -17.22 23.22
C ASP A 81 -28.13 -16.33 21.97
N THR A 82 -29.18 -16.45 21.15
CA THR A 82 -29.32 -15.67 19.91
C THR A 82 -30.00 -14.32 20.12
N ALA A 83 -30.45 -14.00 21.33
CA ALA A 83 -31.02 -12.72 21.74
C ALA A 83 -30.03 -11.82 22.50
N GLU A 84 -29.07 -12.42 23.21
CA GLU A 84 -28.03 -11.68 23.96
C GLU A 84 -26.93 -11.09 23.03
N SER A 85 -26.33 -9.97 23.45
CA SER A 85 -25.10 -9.38 22.87
C SER A 85 -25.04 -9.20 21.35
N ARG A 86 -26.19 -9.05 20.68
CA ARG A 86 -26.27 -8.82 19.22
C ARG A 86 -25.45 -7.60 18.80
N ARG A 87 -24.52 -7.80 17.87
CA ARG A 87 -23.76 -6.75 17.18
C ARG A 87 -23.82 -7.00 15.67
N PRO A 88 -23.83 -5.96 14.82
CA PRO A 88 -23.65 -6.15 13.38
C PRO A 88 -22.26 -6.74 13.12
N ILE A 89 -22.19 -7.74 12.25
CA ILE A 89 -20.93 -8.24 11.69
C ILE A 89 -20.73 -7.48 10.38
N SER A 90 -19.69 -6.64 10.31
CA SER A 90 -19.32 -5.99 9.05
C SER A 90 -19.05 -7.08 8.02
N GLN A 91 -19.60 -6.93 6.81
CA GLN A 91 -19.35 -7.89 5.74
C GLN A 91 -17.90 -7.85 5.30
N ASP A 92 -17.24 -6.70 5.42
CA ASP A 92 -15.92 -6.42 4.87
C ASP A 92 -14.77 -7.15 5.60
N ILE A 93 -15.07 -7.85 6.71
CA ILE A 93 -14.11 -8.77 7.35
C ILE A 93 -13.85 -10.03 6.51
N TYR A 94 -14.69 -10.31 5.51
CA TYR A 94 -14.53 -11.39 4.54
C TYR A 94 -13.81 -10.88 3.27
N GLY A 95 -12.85 -9.97 3.46
CA GLY A 95 -12.04 -9.39 2.40
C GLY A 95 -10.84 -10.24 1.99
N VAL A 96 -10.32 -9.98 0.79
CA VAL A 96 -9.11 -10.60 0.23
C VAL A 96 -8.19 -9.53 -0.40
N SER A 97 -6.95 -9.89 -0.72
CA SER A 97 -5.99 -9.01 -1.41
C SER A 97 -5.38 -9.74 -2.62
N GLY A 98 -5.25 -9.03 -3.75
CA GLY A 98 -4.50 -9.50 -4.94
C GLY A 98 -5.04 -10.75 -5.64
N THR A 99 -6.36 -10.91 -5.83
CA THR A 99 -6.92 -12.18 -6.30
C THR A 99 -7.04 -12.33 -7.83
N ASN A 100 -5.95 -12.80 -8.44
CA ASN A 100 -5.94 -13.25 -9.85
C ASN A 100 -6.26 -14.75 -10.04
N SER A 101 -6.72 -15.48 -9.01
CA SER A 101 -6.94 -16.93 -9.08
C SER A 101 -8.41 -17.34 -9.01
N ASN A 102 -8.80 -18.31 -9.86
CA ASN A 102 -10.17 -18.84 -9.99
C ASN A 102 -10.74 -19.48 -8.70
N GLY A 103 -9.93 -19.70 -7.66
CA GLY A 103 -10.38 -20.27 -6.38
C GLY A 103 -11.25 -19.33 -5.53
N ASN A 104 -11.20 -18.03 -5.77
CA ASN A 104 -11.85 -17.03 -4.89
C ASN A 104 -13.36 -16.90 -5.12
N ALA A 105 -13.88 -17.39 -6.24
CA ALA A 105 -15.32 -17.40 -6.53
C ALA A 105 -16.13 -18.21 -5.49
N GLU A 106 -15.54 -19.26 -4.90
CA GLU A 106 -16.16 -20.05 -3.83
C GLU A 106 -16.11 -19.33 -2.47
N LEU A 107 -15.06 -18.55 -2.21
CA LEU A 107 -14.92 -17.75 -0.99
C LEU A 107 -15.99 -16.65 -0.92
N ARG A 108 -16.41 -16.11 -2.08
CA ARG A 108 -17.35 -14.99 -2.22
C ARG A 108 -16.93 -13.78 -1.37
N PRO A 109 -15.73 -13.21 -1.63
CA PRO A 109 -15.25 -12.06 -0.91
C PRO A 109 -16.22 -10.89 -1.03
N THR A 110 -16.31 -10.12 0.04
CA THR A 110 -17.16 -8.93 0.17
C THR A 110 -16.38 -7.64 -0.08
N LEU A 111 -15.05 -7.73 0.10
CA LEU A 111 -14.07 -6.67 -0.12
C LEU A 111 -12.88 -7.23 -0.89
N GLU A 112 -12.32 -6.45 -1.81
CA GLU A 112 -10.99 -6.71 -2.36
C GLU A 112 -10.04 -5.51 -2.19
N SER A 113 -8.82 -5.80 -1.74
CA SER A 113 -7.78 -4.81 -1.50
C SER A 113 -6.79 -4.75 -2.67
N TRP A 114 -6.61 -3.54 -3.21
CA TRP A 114 -5.47 -3.11 -4.01
C TRP A 114 -4.46 -2.46 -3.08
N GLY A 115 -3.28 -3.07 -2.91
CA GLY A 115 -2.29 -2.64 -1.90
C GLY A 115 -1.00 -3.44 -1.96
N GLY A 116 -0.24 -3.47 -0.86
CA GLY A 116 1.09 -4.05 -0.81
C GLY A 116 2.15 -3.11 -1.41
N ASN A 117 3.42 -3.51 -1.31
CA ASN A 117 4.58 -2.82 -1.87
C ASN A 117 4.39 -2.33 -3.33
N PRO A 118 3.71 -3.06 -4.25
CA PRO A 118 3.47 -2.57 -5.61
C PRO A 118 2.67 -1.25 -5.67
N SER A 119 1.77 -1.03 -4.72
CA SER A 119 0.85 0.13 -4.74
C SER A 119 1.54 1.45 -4.43
N THR A 120 2.56 1.45 -3.56
CA THR A 120 3.36 2.62 -3.17
C THR A 120 3.98 3.34 -4.36
N ARG A 121 4.37 2.60 -5.41
CA ARG A 121 4.99 3.14 -6.63
C ARG A 121 4.20 2.88 -7.92
N PHE A 122 2.92 2.50 -7.83
CA PHE A 122 2.05 2.31 -8.98
C PHE A 122 1.72 3.64 -9.68
N ASN A 123 1.94 3.71 -10.99
CA ASN A 123 1.63 4.87 -11.82
C ASN A 123 0.33 4.64 -12.61
N TRP A 124 -0.78 5.13 -12.05
CA TRP A 124 -2.12 5.00 -12.62
C TRP A 124 -2.31 5.66 -14.00
N ARG A 125 -1.50 6.66 -14.37
CA ARG A 125 -1.59 7.35 -15.68
C ARG A 125 -1.10 6.45 -16.81
N ILE A 126 -0.02 5.71 -16.55
CA ILE A 126 0.47 4.63 -17.43
C ILE A 126 -0.44 3.41 -17.29
N GLY A 127 -1.07 3.22 -16.13
CA GLY A 127 -2.13 2.25 -15.88
C GLY A 127 -1.64 0.82 -15.66
N ASN A 128 -0.37 0.54 -15.95
CA ASN A 128 0.24 -0.78 -15.75
C ASN A 128 1.71 -0.71 -15.25
N ALA A 129 2.24 0.49 -14.96
CA ALA A 129 3.61 0.64 -14.45
C ALA A 129 3.65 0.65 -12.91
N TRP A 130 4.58 -0.11 -12.34
CA TRP A 130 4.96 -0.06 -10.91
C TRP A 130 6.44 -0.40 -10.77
N ASN A 131 6.98 -0.33 -9.54
CA ASN A 131 8.36 -0.71 -9.25
C ASN A 131 8.41 -1.69 -8.09
N THR A 132 9.28 -2.69 -8.21
CA THR A 132 9.42 -3.81 -7.27
C THR A 132 10.06 -3.45 -5.94
N GLY A 133 10.74 -2.32 -5.81
CA GLY A 133 11.51 -2.00 -4.61
C GLY A 133 12.54 -3.08 -4.28
N SER A 134 12.79 -3.31 -2.99
CA SER A 134 13.68 -4.37 -2.53
C SER A 134 13.17 -5.79 -2.82
N ASP A 135 11.87 -5.97 -3.13
CA ASP A 135 11.31 -7.31 -3.43
C ASP A 135 11.98 -7.94 -4.66
N TRP A 136 12.41 -7.11 -5.62
CA TRP A 136 13.09 -7.58 -6.82
C TRP A 136 13.94 -6.50 -7.51
N PHE A 137 15.14 -6.22 -7.00
CA PHE A 137 16.18 -5.41 -7.66
C PHE A 137 15.78 -3.98 -8.10
N TYR A 138 14.78 -3.38 -7.44
CA TYR A 138 14.35 -1.98 -7.64
C TYR A 138 14.04 -1.61 -9.10
N ASN A 139 13.50 -2.55 -9.88
CA ASN A 139 13.19 -2.35 -11.29
C ASN A 139 11.72 -1.99 -11.53
N ASN A 140 11.49 -1.15 -12.53
CA ASN A 140 10.14 -0.90 -13.02
C ASN A 140 9.65 -2.15 -13.75
N VAL A 141 8.37 -2.47 -13.60
CA VAL A 141 7.75 -3.66 -14.19
C VAL A 141 6.31 -3.35 -14.57
N ASN A 142 5.62 -4.37 -15.07
CA ASN A 142 4.20 -4.30 -15.41
C ASN A 142 3.47 -5.59 -14.98
N TYR A 143 2.14 -5.59 -14.96
CA TYR A 143 1.33 -6.74 -14.55
C TYR A 143 1.07 -7.77 -15.68
N ASP A 144 1.72 -7.64 -16.83
CA ASP A 144 1.56 -8.46 -18.04
C ASP A 144 0.10 -8.54 -18.56
N LEU A 145 -0.66 -7.45 -18.35
CA LEU A 145 -2.03 -7.27 -18.80
C LEU A 145 -2.15 -6.08 -19.78
N GLU A 146 -3.05 -6.20 -20.76
CA GLU A 146 -3.34 -5.11 -21.70
C GLU A 146 -4.23 -4.03 -21.06
N GLY A 147 -3.92 -2.77 -21.32
CA GLY A 147 -4.69 -1.63 -20.83
C GLY A 147 -4.30 -1.17 -19.42
N ASN A 148 -5.21 -0.45 -18.76
CA ASN A 148 -5.03 -0.02 -17.38
C ASN A 148 -5.54 -1.12 -16.44
N VAL A 149 -4.63 -1.81 -15.75
CA VAL A 149 -4.97 -2.94 -14.87
C VAL A 149 -5.81 -2.49 -13.67
N PHE A 150 -5.61 -1.27 -13.16
CA PHE A 150 -6.45 -0.73 -12.10
C PHE A 150 -7.87 -0.47 -12.59
N ASP A 151 -8.04 0.10 -13.79
CA ASP A 151 -9.38 0.34 -14.34
C ASP A 151 -10.16 -0.98 -14.53
N LEU A 152 -9.47 -2.03 -15.00
CA LEU A 152 -10.03 -3.37 -15.14
C LEU A 152 -10.43 -3.97 -13.79
N PHE A 153 -9.54 -3.90 -12.79
CA PHE A 153 -9.81 -4.32 -11.42
C PHE A 153 -11.03 -3.58 -10.85
N PHE A 154 -11.02 -2.26 -10.89
CA PHE A 154 -12.00 -1.42 -10.22
C PHE A 154 -13.38 -1.54 -10.87
N ALA A 155 -13.45 -1.55 -12.21
CA ALA A 155 -14.71 -1.77 -12.93
C ALA A 155 -15.31 -3.17 -12.67
N ASP A 156 -14.48 -4.22 -12.55
CA ASP A 156 -14.93 -5.56 -12.17
C ASP A 156 -15.55 -5.56 -10.75
N LYS A 157 -14.88 -4.99 -9.75
CA LYS A 157 -15.40 -4.97 -8.37
C LYS A 157 -16.68 -4.15 -8.24
N LEU A 158 -16.75 -3.00 -8.93
CA LEU A 158 -17.98 -2.20 -9.03
C LEU A 158 -19.13 -2.99 -9.67
N ALA A 159 -18.88 -3.73 -10.75
CA ALA A 159 -19.89 -4.54 -11.43
C ALA A 159 -20.40 -5.70 -10.55
N GLN A 160 -19.55 -6.22 -9.66
CA GLN A 160 -19.92 -7.24 -8.67
C GLN A 160 -20.59 -6.65 -7.40
N GLY A 161 -20.58 -5.33 -7.23
CA GLY A 161 -21.07 -4.66 -6.00
C GLY A 161 -20.19 -4.91 -4.78
N MET A 162 -18.91 -5.22 -4.99
CA MET A 162 -17.94 -5.56 -3.96
C MET A 162 -17.29 -4.28 -3.39
N ALA A 163 -17.02 -4.24 -2.09
CA ALA A 163 -16.26 -3.16 -1.50
C ALA A 163 -14.81 -3.18 -1.99
N THR A 164 -14.16 -2.03 -2.06
CA THR A 164 -12.75 -1.93 -2.45
C THR A 164 -11.95 -1.14 -1.42
N ARG A 165 -10.77 -1.65 -1.08
CA ARG A 165 -9.71 -0.90 -0.39
C ARG A 165 -8.63 -0.59 -1.41
N VAL A 166 -8.28 0.68 -1.59
CA VAL A 166 -7.24 1.10 -2.54
C VAL A 166 -6.19 1.89 -1.81
N ALA A 167 -4.97 1.35 -1.75
CA ALA A 167 -3.79 2.10 -1.33
C ALA A 167 -3.38 3.08 -2.43
N VAL A 168 -3.25 4.35 -2.06
CA VAL A 168 -2.80 5.44 -2.94
C VAL A 168 -1.38 5.86 -2.56
N SER A 169 -0.50 6.07 -3.54
CA SER A 169 0.89 6.49 -3.30
C SER A 169 0.96 7.82 -2.57
N THR A 170 1.58 7.83 -1.38
CA THR A 170 1.93 9.04 -0.60
C THR A 170 3.43 9.25 -0.44
N LEU A 171 4.25 8.23 -0.74
CA LEU A 171 5.72 8.30 -0.81
C LEU A 171 6.26 9.44 -1.70
N GLY A 172 5.45 9.92 -2.66
CA GLY A 172 5.77 11.05 -3.52
C GLY A 172 6.56 10.70 -4.79
N TRP A 173 6.65 9.40 -5.11
CA TRP A 173 7.32 8.85 -6.29
C TRP A 173 6.53 7.66 -6.84
N VAL A 174 6.35 7.59 -8.16
CA VAL A 174 5.75 6.45 -8.87
C VAL A 174 6.59 6.07 -10.09
N ALA A 175 6.50 4.83 -10.55
CA ALA A 175 7.27 4.33 -11.69
C ALA A 175 7.08 5.20 -12.95
N LYS A 176 8.19 5.58 -13.61
CA LYS A 176 8.16 6.45 -14.80
C LYS A 176 7.82 5.74 -16.10
N ASN A 177 7.99 4.42 -16.14
CA ASN A 177 7.72 3.56 -17.28
C ASN A 177 7.40 2.13 -16.79
N SER A 178 7.01 1.25 -17.70
CA SER A 178 6.62 -0.14 -17.44
C SER A 178 7.69 -1.14 -17.93
N ASP A 179 8.96 -0.72 -17.92
CA ASP A 179 10.08 -1.39 -18.59
C ASP A 179 10.98 -2.15 -17.58
N PRO A 180 11.02 -3.51 -17.64
CA PRO A 180 11.85 -4.35 -16.79
C PRO A 180 13.34 -4.00 -16.73
N GLU A 181 13.90 -3.36 -17.77
CA GLU A 181 15.32 -2.97 -17.83
C GLU A 181 15.59 -1.63 -17.11
N THR A 182 14.55 -0.89 -16.71
CA THR A 182 14.67 0.38 -15.99
C THR A 182 14.74 0.16 -14.48
N CYS A 183 15.94 0.28 -13.88
CA CYS A 183 16.17 0.06 -12.45
C CYS A 183 17.11 1.08 -11.80
N SER A 184 17.04 1.18 -10.47
CA SER A 184 17.73 2.21 -9.68
C SER A 184 19.21 1.90 -9.41
N PHE A 185 19.62 0.63 -9.49
CA PHE A 185 21.00 0.18 -9.26
C PHE A 185 21.51 -0.72 -10.41
N PRO A 186 21.78 -0.17 -11.61
CA PRO A 186 22.38 -0.93 -12.71
C PRO A 186 23.87 -1.22 -12.48
N ASP A 187 24.34 -2.40 -12.87
CA ASP A 187 25.76 -2.76 -12.92
C ASP A 187 26.49 -2.17 -14.15
N GLU A 188 27.78 -2.44 -14.30
CA GLU A 188 28.60 -1.97 -15.45
C GLU A 188 28.14 -2.50 -16.82
N ASN A 189 27.29 -3.53 -16.84
CA ASN A 189 26.72 -4.14 -18.04
C ASN A 189 25.24 -3.75 -18.27
N GLY A 190 24.63 -3.00 -17.33
CA GLY A 190 23.22 -2.61 -17.35
C GLY A 190 22.26 -3.59 -16.66
N ASN A 191 22.74 -4.63 -15.97
CA ASN A 191 21.87 -5.53 -15.21
C ASN A 191 21.42 -4.87 -13.89
N CYS A 192 20.18 -5.09 -13.49
CA CYS A 192 19.64 -4.61 -12.22
C CYS A 192 20.21 -5.37 -11.02
N THR A 193 20.51 -4.65 -9.94
CA THR A 193 21.10 -5.19 -8.70
C THR A 193 20.31 -4.78 -7.46
N ASP A 194 20.66 -5.37 -6.31
CA ASP A 194 20.00 -5.20 -5.01
C ASP A 194 20.46 -3.96 -4.23
N GLY A 195 21.19 -3.04 -4.87
CA GLY A 195 21.80 -1.90 -4.18
C GLY A 195 22.79 -2.33 -3.09
N GLN A 196 23.45 -3.49 -3.23
CA GLN A 196 24.35 -4.08 -2.23
C GLN A 196 23.65 -4.40 -0.89
N ALA A 197 22.33 -4.64 -0.92
CA ALA A 197 21.47 -4.73 0.27
C ALA A 197 21.61 -3.48 1.17
N SER A 198 21.67 -2.29 0.55
CA SER A 198 21.54 -1.03 1.27
C SER A 198 20.10 -0.84 1.74
N ASP A 199 19.98 -0.29 2.95
CA ASP A 199 18.74 0.17 3.56
C ASP A 199 19.02 1.45 4.36
N CYS A 200 18.00 1.99 5.03
CA CYS A 200 18.12 3.21 5.79
C CYS A 200 19.01 3.11 7.04
N GLU A 201 19.28 1.90 7.57
CA GLU A 201 20.22 1.68 8.68
C GLU A 201 21.68 1.57 8.17
N ASN A 202 21.87 1.07 6.95
CA ASN A 202 23.16 0.77 6.34
C ASN A 202 23.23 1.24 4.87
N GLN A 203 23.32 2.55 4.68
CA GLN A 203 23.39 3.21 3.37
C GLN A 203 24.75 2.99 2.66
N LEU A 204 24.95 1.84 1.99
CA LEU A 204 26.20 1.55 1.26
C LEU A 204 26.26 2.26 -0.11
N VAL A 205 25.13 2.34 -0.81
CA VAL A 205 24.93 3.13 -2.03
C VAL A 205 23.58 3.84 -1.97
N VAL A 206 23.42 4.95 -2.70
CA VAL A 206 22.15 5.70 -2.81
C VAL A 206 21.87 5.92 -4.29
N ALA A 207 20.64 5.66 -4.73
CA ALA A 207 20.23 5.86 -6.12
C ALA A 207 19.82 7.32 -6.40
N ASP A 208 19.76 7.69 -7.69
CA ASP A 208 18.99 8.84 -8.14
C ASP A 208 17.54 8.36 -8.39
N PRO A 209 16.53 8.86 -7.65
CA PRO A 209 15.15 8.42 -7.80
C PRO A 209 14.58 8.58 -9.21
N THR A 210 15.13 9.51 -10.01
CA THR A 210 14.68 9.77 -11.39
C THR A 210 15.12 8.68 -12.38
N LEU A 211 16.02 7.77 -11.97
CA LEU A 211 16.37 6.58 -12.76
C LEU A 211 15.18 5.65 -12.96
N THR A 212 14.24 5.59 -12.02
CA THR A 212 13.04 4.74 -12.09
C THR A 212 11.73 5.50 -11.93
N SER A 213 11.73 6.69 -11.34
CA SER A 213 10.48 7.33 -10.88
C SER A 213 10.26 8.74 -11.41
N VAL A 214 8.98 9.12 -11.44
CA VAL A 214 8.49 10.51 -11.56
C VAL A 214 7.79 10.90 -10.25
N ARG A 215 7.70 12.21 -9.98
CA ARG A 215 7.00 12.71 -8.80
C ARG A 215 5.51 12.38 -8.88
N SER A 216 4.95 12.08 -7.71
CA SER A 216 3.51 11.92 -7.48
C SER A 216 3.12 12.87 -6.35
N THR A 217 1.99 13.55 -6.49
CA THR A 217 1.52 14.56 -5.53
C THR A 217 0.08 14.28 -5.09
N PRO A 218 -0.44 14.93 -4.03
CA PRO A 218 -1.86 14.85 -3.70
C PRO A 218 -2.76 15.23 -4.89
N ALA A 219 -2.33 16.14 -5.78
CA ALA A 219 -3.08 16.49 -6.98
C ALA A 219 -3.19 15.34 -8.00
N ASP A 220 -2.17 14.48 -8.10
CA ASP A 220 -2.20 13.27 -8.95
C ASP A 220 -3.17 12.22 -8.40
N ILE A 221 -3.26 12.08 -7.08
CA ILE A 221 -4.22 11.19 -6.44
C ILE A 221 -5.65 11.72 -6.57
N ILE A 222 -5.86 13.04 -6.45
CA ILE A 222 -7.15 13.69 -6.76
C ILE A 222 -7.54 13.46 -8.22
N ALA A 223 -6.59 13.56 -9.16
CA ALA A 223 -6.83 13.26 -10.56
C ALA A 223 -7.21 11.78 -10.78
N TRP A 224 -6.55 10.85 -10.08
CA TRP A 224 -6.89 9.43 -10.13
C TRP A 224 -8.29 9.15 -9.59
N LEU A 225 -8.66 9.68 -8.42
CA LEU A 225 -9.99 9.49 -7.83
C LEU A 225 -11.10 10.07 -8.71
N ASN A 226 -10.84 11.19 -9.39
CA ASN A 226 -11.77 11.73 -10.39
C ASN A 226 -11.86 10.85 -11.65
N HIS A 227 -10.77 10.21 -12.07
CA HIS A 227 -10.80 9.17 -13.12
C HIS A 227 -11.63 7.96 -12.70
N MET A 228 -11.47 7.45 -11.47
CA MET A 228 -12.29 6.36 -10.90
C MET A 228 -13.79 6.67 -10.97
N ARG A 229 -14.20 7.91 -10.69
CA ARG A 229 -15.60 8.34 -10.83
C ARG A 229 -16.14 8.20 -12.23
N THR A 230 -15.31 8.34 -13.27
CA THR A 230 -15.74 8.11 -14.66
C THR A 230 -15.95 6.63 -14.97
N LEU A 231 -15.30 5.74 -14.23
CA LEU A 231 -15.51 4.28 -14.28
C LEU A 231 -16.79 3.84 -13.54
N GLY A 232 -17.35 4.70 -12.68
CA GLY A 232 -18.66 4.49 -12.05
C GLY A 232 -18.72 4.65 -10.52
N GLY A 233 -17.61 4.96 -9.85
CA GLY A 233 -17.60 5.11 -8.38
C GLY A 233 -16.26 5.59 -7.82
N VAL A 234 -16.12 5.53 -6.49
CA VAL A 234 -14.84 5.69 -5.78
C VAL A 234 -14.66 4.51 -4.81
N PRO A 235 -13.43 4.24 -4.32
CA PRO A 235 -13.20 3.13 -3.40
C PRO A 235 -13.98 3.31 -2.10
N THR A 236 -14.42 2.19 -1.49
CA THR A 236 -15.03 2.21 -0.16
C THR A 236 -14.03 2.70 0.89
N TYR A 237 -12.79 2.22 0.77
CA TYR A 237 -11.68 2.53 1.65
C TYR A 237 -10.49 3.04 0.84
N ILE A 238 -9.89 4.16 1.26
CA ILE A 238 -8.67 4.71 0.67
C ILE A 238 -7.58 4.68 1.72
N ALA A 239 -6.59 3.81 1.50
CA ALA A 239 -5.43 3.64 2.35
C ALA A 239 -4.33 4.62 1.92
N MET A 240 -3.73 5.32 2.88
CA MET A 240 -2.58 6.18 2.61
C MET A 240 -1.32 5.33 2.52
N ASP A 241 -0.94 4.97 1.30
CA ASP A 241 0.22 4.14 0.97
C ASP A 241 0.18 2.74 1.62
N ASN A 242 1.36 2.16 1.88
CA ASN A 242 1.55 0.83 2.42
C ASN A 242 2.81 0.80 3.28
N GLU A 243 2.68 0.39 4.56
CA GLU A 243 3.81 0.15 5.47
C GLU A 243 4.82 1.30 5.50
N PRO A 244 4.40 2.52 5.86
CA PRO A 244 5.26 3.71 5.77
C PRO A 244 6.47 3.67 6.69
N GLU A 245 6.48 2.79 7.71
CA GLU A 245 7.66 2.54 8.52
C GLU A 245 8.76 1.76 7.76
N LEU A 246 8.40 1.07 6.67
CA LEU A 246 9.29 0.27 5.84
C LEU A 246 9.76 0.96 4.56
N TRP A 247 9.34 2.21 4.27
CA TRP A 247 9.78 2.92 3.07
C TRP A 247 11.31 2.98 2.92
N GLY A 248 12.03 3.20 4.04
CA GLY A 248 13.50 3.20 4.11
C GLY A 248 14.19 1.84 3.86
N TYR A 249 13.43 0.75 3.76
CA TYR A 249 13.95 -0.58 3.39
C TYR A 249 13.37 -1.00 2.03
N THR A 250 12.05 -1.06 1.91
CA THR A 250 11.34 -1.54 0.71
C THR A 250 11.50 -0.61 -0.50
N HIS A 251 11.54 0.70 -0.27
CA HIS A 251 11.64 1.74 -1.30
C HIS A 251 12.86 2.66 -1.09
N TYR A 252 13.91 2.06 -0.50
CA TYR A 252 15.18 2.71 -0.17
C TYR A 252 15.79 3.52 -1.33
N ASP A 253 15.60 3.06 -2.57
CA ASP A 253 16.10 3.69 -3.79
C ASP A 253 15.47 5.06 -4.10
N VAL A 254 14.31 5.38 -3.51
CA VAL A 254 13.63 6.68 -3.66
C VAL A 254 13.41 7.41 -2.33
N HIS A 255 13.54 6.70 -1.21
CA HIS A 255 13.43 7.19 0.16
C HIS A 255 14.47 6.48 1.03
N PRO A 256 15.70 7.02 1.16
CA PRO A 256 16.80 6.32 1.82
C PRO A 256 16.88 6.55 3.34
N ASP A 257 16.09 7.47 3.90
CA ASP A 257 16.12 7.81 5.32
C ASP A 257 15.14 6.92 6.10
N CYS A 258 15.45 6.58 7.36
CA CYS A 258 14.53 5.74 8.13
C CYS A 258 13.30 6.54 8.57
N PRO A 259 12.07 6.15 8.19
CA PRO A 259 10.88 6.93 8.51
C PRO A 259 10.66 7.08 10.02
N GLY A 260 10.35 8.30 10.44
CA GLY A 260 10.08 8.67 11.83
C GLY A 260 8.61 9.03 12.08
N TYR A 261 8.22 9.10 13.36
CA TYR A 261 6.85 9.39 13.80
C TYR A 261 6.27 10.65 13.11
N GLY A 262 7.03 11.74 13.11
CA GLY A 262 6.62 13.02 12.54
C GLY A 262 6.38 12.95 11.03
N GLU A 263 7.29 12.30 10.28
CA GLU A 263 7.15 12.17 8.83
C GLU A 263 5.91 11.38 8.44
N ILE A 264 5.65 10.25 9.09
CA ILE A 264 4.49 9.40 8.76
C ILE A 264 3.18 10.14 9.07
N LEU A 265 3.13 10.89 10.17
CA LEU A 265 1.98 11.73 10.51
C LEU A 265 1.80 12.88 9.51
N ASP A 266 2.87 13.62 9.20
CA ASP A 266 2.82 14.76 8.28
C ASP A 266 2.40 14.31 6.87
N LYS A 267 2.90 13.16 6.39
CA LYS A 267 2.49 12.55 5.12
C LYS A 267 1.03 12.12 5.12
N TYR A 268 0.58 11.49 6.21
CA TYR A 268 -0.83 11.14 6.37
C TYR A 268 -1.73 12.39 6.32
N ILE A 269 -1.36 13.45 7.05
CA ILE A 269 -2.11 14.72 7.08
C ILE A 269 -2.11 15.39 5.70
N GLU A 270 -0.96 15.50 5.03
CA GLU A 270 -0.83 16.10 3.69
C GLU A 270 -1.84 15.51 2.70
N TYR A 271 -1.89 14.17 2.61
CA TYR A 271 -2.77 13.49 1.67
C TYR A 271 -4.21 13.44 2.19
N SER A 272 -4.46 13.08 3.45
CA SER A 272 -5.82 13.00 3.97
C SER A 272 -6.56 14.33 3.92
N THR A 273 -5.92 15.46 4.22
CA THR A 273 -6.51 16.81 4.07
C THR A 273 -6.84 17.12 2.61
N ALA A 274 -5.93 16.81 1.67
CA ALA A 274 -6.16 17.05 0.25
C ALA A 274 -7.29 16.18 -0.33
N LEU A 275 -7.46 14.95 0.17
CA LEU A 275 -8.46 14.00 -0.32
C LEU A 275 -9.83 14.13 0.36
N ARG A 276 -9.90 14.56 1.62
CA ARG A 276 -11.14 14.49 2.43
C ARG A 276 -12.36 15.18 1.78
N ASP A 277 -12.18 16.39 1.27
CA ASP A 277 -13.26 17.13 0.58
C ASP A 277 -13.52 16.61 -0.84
N VAL A 278 -12.55 15.90 -1.43
CA VAL A 278 -12.69 15.29 -2.76
C VAL A 278 -13.47 13.99 -2.69
N VAL A 279 -13.35 13.19 -1.63
CA VAL A 279 -14.02 11.89 -1.45
C VAL A 279 -14.76 11.77 -0.10
N PRO A 280 -15.75 12.62 0.18
CA PRO A 280 -16.53 12.58 1.42
C PRO A 280 -17.36 11.29 1.58
N GLU A 281 -17.55 10.51 0.52
CA GLU A 281 -18.21 9.21 0.53
C GLU A 281 -17.29 8.01 0.86
N SER A 282 -15.96 8.19 0.80
CA SER A 282 -14.97 7.16 1.09
C SER A 282 -14.45 7.25 2.53
N MET A 283 -14.11 6.11 3.11
CA MET A 283 -13.44 6.05 4.41
C MET A 283 -11.91 6.11 4.21
N LEU A 284 -11.25 7.11 4.78
CA LEU A 284 -9.78 7.19 4.73
C LEU A 284 -9.19 6.34 5.86
N THR A 285 -8.19 5.52 5.52
CA THR A 285 -7.59 4.53 6.41
C THR A 285 -6.07 4.74 6.53
N GLY A 286 -5.50 4.39 7.67
CA GLY A 286 -4.06 4.51 7.91
C GLY A 286 -3.65 4.22 9.37
N PRO A 287 -2.34 4.26 9.67
CA PRO A 287 -1.23 4.56 8.76
C PRO A 287 -0.79 3.37 7.88
N VAL A 288 -1.49 2.22 7.91
CA VAL A 288 -1.15 1.00 7.16
C VAL A 288 0.14 0.35 7.68
N THR A 289 0.29 0.29 9.01
CA THR A 289 1.50 -0.23 9.67
C THR A 289 1.76 -1.72 9.39
N CYS A 290 3.00 -2.08 9.07
CA CYS A 290 3.44 -3.46 8.77
C CYS A 290 3.02 -4.53 9.78
N CYS A 291 3.39 -4.33 11.04
CA CYS A 291 3.54 -5.48 11.92
C CYS A 291 3.80 -5.07 13.37
N TYR A 292 3.71 -6.05 14.26
CA TYR A 292 3.66 -5.88 15.71
C TYR A 292 4.72 -4.94 16.30
N TRP A 293 5.96 -4.94 15.81
CA TRP A 293 7.01 -4.06 16.33
C TRP A 293 6.74 -2.57 16.01
N TYR A 294 6.26 -2.29 14.79
CA TYR A 294 5.94 -0.95 14.32
C TYR A 294 4.65 -0.39 14.92
N TYR A 295 3.78 -1.22 15.51
CA TYR A 295 2.63 -0.72 16.30
C TYR A 295 3.10 0.21 17.44
N TRP A 296 4.33 0.02 17.92
CA TRP A 296 4.89 0.71 19.08
C TRP A 296 6.09 1.60 18.74
N ASN A 297 6.75 1.45 17.58
CA ASN A 297 8.05 2.07 17.26
C ASN A 297 8.16 2.46 15.77
N SER A 298 9.23 3.19 15.40
CA SER A 298 9.56 3.61 14.03
C SER A 298 10.95 3.12 13.61
N ALA A 299 11.21 3.06 12.31
CA ALA A 299 12.54 2.72 11.76
C ALA A 299 13.63 3.72 12.19
N ALA A 300 13.27 5.01 12.38
CA ALA A 300 14.17 6.02 12.95
C ALA A 300 14.65 5.71 14.40
N GLY A 301 14.09 4.67 15.03
CA GLY A 301 14.62 4.04 16.23
C GLY A 301 14.36 4.80 17.52
N ALA A 302 15.07 4.40 18.59
CA ALA A 302 14.77 4.86 19.94
C ALA A 302 14.91 6.39 20.15
N ALA A 303 15.78 7.07 19.38
CA ALA A 303 15.96 8.52 19.48
C ALA A 303 14.71 9.30 19.00
N ASP A 304 14.07 8.83 17.92
CA ASP A 304 12.81 9.38 17.41
C ASP A 304 11.70 9.22 18.46
N LYS A 305 11.49 7.99 18.97
CA LYS A 305 10.53 7.71 20.03
C LYS A 305 10.76 8.50 21.33
N ILE A 306 12.02 8.76 21.70
CA ILE A 306 12.37 9.63 22.84
C ILE A 306 11.91 11.08 22.60
N SER A 307 12.03 11.59 21.36
CA SER A 307 11.60 12.95 21.02
C SER A 307 10.09 13.18 21.21
N TYR A 308 9.29 12.13 21.01
CA TYR A 308 7.84 12.10 21.30
C TYR A 308 7.51 11.59 22.72
N GLY A 309 8.44 11.78 23.68
CA GLY A 309 8.21 11.50 25.10
C GLY A 309 8.15 10.01 25.46
N ASN A 310 8.74 9.13 24.64
CA ASN A 310 8.64 7.67 24.70
C ASN A 310 7.21 7.12 24.48
N ALA A 311 6.33 7.88 23.82
CA ALA A 311 5.00 7.40 23.46
C ALA A 311 5.09 6.26 22.42
N ASP A 312 4.22 5.26 22.54
CA ASP A 312 4.08 4.20 21.54
C ASP A 312 3.42 4.72 20.25
N PHE A 313 3.89 4.24 19.10
CA PHE A 313 3.57 4.83 17.79
C PHE A 313 2.07 4.95 17.50
N ILE A 314 1.30 3.86 17.44
CA ILE A 314 -0.13 3.93 17.09
C ILE A 314 -0.91 4.80 18.10
N PRO A 315 -0.76 4.65 19.43
CA PRO A 315 -1.40 5.55 20.40
C PRO A 315 -0.98 7.03 20.31
N TRP A 316 0.23 7.31 19.84
CA TRP A 316 0.73 8.66 19.57
C TRP A 316 0.11 9.22 18.28
N PHE A 317 0.20 8.48 17.17
CA PHE A 317 -0.34 8.86 15.86
C PHE A 317 -1.84 9.18 15.94
N LEU A 318 -2.62 8.30 16.55
CA LEU A 318 -4.07 8.49 16.74
C LEU A 318 -4.41 9.71 17.59
N ARG A 319 -3.55 10.07 18.56
CA ARG A 319 -3.76 11.26 19.39
C ARG A 319 -3.39 12.53 18.64
N SER A 320 -2.22 12.57 18.03
CA SER A 320 -1.73 13.73 17.28
C SER A 320 -2.63 14.05 16.09
N LEU A 321 -3.17 13.03 15.41
CA LEU A 321 -4.18 13.24 14.38
C LEU A 321 -5.53 13.69 14.94
N ALA A 322 -5.96 13.20 16.11
CA ALA A 322 -7.18 13.70 16.76
C ALA A 322 -7.04 15.16 17.25
N GLU A 323 -5.84 15.57 17.65
CA GLU A 323 -5.50 16.97 17.96
C GLU A 323 -5.55 17.84 16.69
N HIS A 324 -4.96 17.38 15.58
CA HIS A 324 -5.08 18.02 14.27
C HIS A 324 -6.54 18.15 13.80
N ASP A 325 -7.32 17.07 13.85
CA ASP A 325 -8.74 17.04 13.47
C ASP A 325 -9.58 18.04 14.30
N ALA A 326 -9.24 18.24 15.58
CA ALA A 326 -9.90 19.19 16.45
C ALA A 326 -9.58 20.65 16.11
N GLU A 327 -8.37 20.94 15.62
CA GLU A 327 -7.97 22.27 15.12
C GLU A 327 -8.55 22.56 13.73
N ALA A 328 -8.54 21.57 12.83
CA ALA A 328 -9.12 21.67 11.49
C ALA A 328 -10.66 21.71 11.50
N GLY A 329 -11.31 21.13 12.52
CA GLY A 329 -12.75 20.99 12.60
C GLY A 329 -13.33 19.90 11.69
N GLN A 330 -12.47 19.00 11.18
CA GLN A 330 -12.80 17.95 10.22
C GLN A 330 -12.04 16.67 10.57
N ARG A 331 -12.69 15.51 10.40
CA ARG A 331 -12.06 14.20 10.63
C ARG A 331 -11.23 13.78 9.44
N HIS A 332 -9.98 13.38 9.65
CA HIS A 332 -9.10 12.90 8.58
C HIS A 332 -8.90 11.38 8.56
N LEU A 333 -9.04 10.67 9.69
CA LEU A 333 -9.00 9.21 9.76
C LEU A 333 -10.35 8.61 10.18
N ASP A 334 -10.84 7.65 9.39
CA ASP A 334 -12.08 6.92 9.67
C ASP A 334 -11.84 5.52 10.26
N LEU A 335 -10.79 4.83 9.80
CA LEU A 335 -10.38 3.51 10.29
C LEU A 335 -8.87 3.42 10.50
N LEU A 336 -8.46 2.95 11.68
CA LEU A 336 -7.09 2.47 11.90
C LEU A 336 -6.84 1.28 10.98
N ASP A 337 -5.77 1.36 10.19
CA ASP A 337 -5.34 0.35 9.23
C ASP A 337 -3.99 -0.22 9.65
N ILE A 338 -3.94 -1.53 9.87
CA ILE A 338 -2.76 -2.27 10.27
C ILE A 338 -2.70 -3.60 9.52
N HIS A 339 -1.51 -4.00 9.11
CA HIS A 339 -1.21 -5.36 8.72
C HIS A 339 -0.90 -6.19 9.97
N TYR A 340 -1.24 -7.49 9.91
CA TYR A 340 -0.96 -8.42 11.00
C TYR A 340 -0.52 -9.79 10.48
N TYR A 341 0.75 -10.09 10.74
CA TYR A 341 1.38 -11.37 10.43
C TYR A 341 1.68 -12.12 11.75
N PRO A 342 1.01 -13.23 12.04
CA PRO A 342 1.28 -14.03 13.23
C PRO A 342 2.72 -14.58 13.24
N GLU A 343 3.44 -14.35 14.33
CA GLU A 343 4.85 -14.72 14.46
C GLU A 343 5.06 -16.24 14.28
N GLY A 344 6.03 -16.62 13.45
CA GLY A 344 6.40 -18.02 13.21
C GLY A 344 5.36 -18.86 12.46
N LEU A 345 4.38 -18.24 11.78
CA LEU A 345 3.33 -18.95 11.02
C LEU A 345 3.32 -18.68 9.51
N TYR A 346 4.18 -17.78 9.03
CA TYR A 346 4.43 -17.55 7.61
C TYR A 346 5.45 -18.59 7.09
N ASN A 347 4.95 -19.79 6.78
CA ASN A 347 5.71 -20.93 6.26
C ASN A 347 4.75 -21.97 5.63
N ASP A 348 5.30 -22.87 4.83
CA ASP A 348 4.58 -24.00 4.22
C ASP A 348 4.39 -25.19 5.19
N ASP A 349 4.86 -25.08 6.44
CA ASP A 349 4.79 -26.19 7.40
C ASP A 349 3.33 -26.52 7.75
N ALA A 350 3.03 -27.82 7.79
CA ALA A 350 1.69 -28.35 8.08
C ALA A 350 1.70 -29.41 9.20
N ASP A 351 2.77 -29.43 10.00
CA ASP A 351 2.92 -30.34 11.12
C ASP A 351 1.97 -29.97 12.28
N THR A 352 1.88 -30.87 13.27
CA THR A 352 0.95 -30.72 14.40
C THR A 352 1.24 -29.53 15.32
N PHE A 353 2.51 -29.10 15.45
CA PHE A 353 2.87 -27.92 16.23
C PHE A 353 2.45 -26.66 15.48
N THR A 354 2.75 -26.54 14.19
CA THR A 354 2.35 -25.39 13.36
C THR A 354 0.82 -25.29 13.27
N ALA A 355 0.11 -26.40 13.07
CA ALA A 355 -1.36 -26.41 13.11
C ALA A 355 -1.93 -25.96 14.47
N ALA A 356 -1.37 -26.44 15.59
CA ALA A 356 -1.77 -26.00 16.92
C ALA A 356 -1.43 -24.53 17.20
N HIS A 357 -0.35 -24.01 16.61
CA HIS A 357 0.02 -22.61 16.69
C HIS A 357 -0.97 -21.74 15.88
N ARG A 358 -1.32 -22.10 14.64
CA ARG A 358 -2.35 -21.42 13.84
C ARG A 358 -3.69 -21.31 14.58
N LEU A 359 -4.11 -22.36 15.29
CA LEU A 359 -5.32 -22.33 16.13
C LEU A 359 -5.21 -21.33 17.30
N ARG A 360 -4.06 -21.26 17.99
CA ARG A 360 -3.83 -20.30 19.08
C ARG A 360 -3.75 -18.84 18.58
N ALA A 361 -3.19 -18.64 17.38
CA ALA A 361 -3.04 -17.32 16.77
C ALA A 361 -4.38 -16.64 16.44
N THR A 362 -5.51 -17.34 16.44
CA THR A 362 -6.85 -16.74 16.29
C THR A 362 -7.24 -15.72 17.39
N ARG A 363 -6.41 -15.57 18.44
CA ARG A 363 -6.62 -14.66 19.59
C ARG A 363 -5.48 -13.68 19.82
N SER A 364 -4.73 -13.35 18.77
CA SER A 364 -3.47 -12.60 18.87
C SER A 364 -3.56 -11.11 18.52
N LEU A 365 -4.76 -10.64 18.15
CA LEU A 365 -5.20 -9.25 18.11
C LEU A 365 -6.35 -9.05 19.11
#